data_AF-A0A670YNK0-F1
#
_entry.id   AF-A0A670YNK0-F1
#
_cell.length_a   1.000
_cell.length_b   1.000
_cell.length_c   1.000
_cell.angle_alpha   90.00
_cell.angle_beta   90.00
_cell.angle_gamma   90.00
#
_symmetry.space_group_name_H-M   'P 1'
#
loop_
_entity.id
_entity.type
_entity.pdbx_description
1 polymer ?
#
loop_
_entity_poly.entity_id
_entity_poly.type
_entity_poly.pdbx_seq_one_letter_code
_entity_poly.pdbx_strand_id
1 'polypeptide(L)'
;MGSFHSVDTSNYCSRKQKGNDEDLLTNKDREEDIAKFPYVEFTGRDSITCPSCQGTGCIPTEQVNELVALIPYHDQRLKPQRTKLYVSVSVLLCLLASGLVVFFLFPHSVLVDDNGIKVVTVWFDEKNSLVILSITATLRIRNSNFYSVAVTNLSSQVQYMNTVVGTQQINNVTRIQPLSDQLVNFTMKAEMGGPYVYFFCTLPKIRVHNIVIFMRTSVKISYIGHISQSSLETYNYVDCGANFTAAHTGP
;
A
#
# COMPACT_ATOMS: atom_id res chain seq x y z
N MET A 1 -68.91 -22.55 -59.57
CA MET A 1 -69.05 -23.98 -59.22
C MET A 1 -67.92 -24.34 -58.27
N GLY A 2 -68.27 -24.86 -57.09
CA GLY A 2 -67.40 -25.53 -56.11
C GLY A 2 -66.56 -24.61 -55.21
N SER A 3 -66.48 -24.77 -53.90
CA SER A 3 -67.26 -25.56 -52.93
C SER A 3 -66.88 -24.98 -51.56
N PHE A 4 -67.86 -24.60 -50.75
CA PHE A 4 -67.63 -24.18 -49.36
C PHE A 4 -67.30 -25.43 -48.54
N HIS A 5 -66.11 -25.48 -47.93
CA HIS A 5 -65.81 -26.39 -46.83
C HIS A 5 -65.42 -25.55 -45.62
N SER A 6 -66.41 -25.23 -44.80
CA SER A 6 -66.21 -24.79 -43.43
C SER A 6 -65.75 -25.99 -42.62
N VAL A 7 -64.48 -25.98 -42.20
CA VAL A 7 -63.97 -26.92 -41.21
C VAL A 7 -64.20 -26.27 -39.85
N ASP A 8 -65.31 -26.63 -39.22
CA ASP A 8 -65.59 -26.31 -37.81
C ASP A 8 -64.62 -27.13 -36.94
N THR A 9 -63.55 -26.48 -36.48
CA THR A 9 -62.71 -27.01 -35.40
C THR A 9 -62.99 -26.22 -34.13
N SER A 10 -64.18 -26.45 -33.56
CA SER A 10 -64.52 -26.06 -32.19
C SER A 10 -63.76 -26.98 -31.23
N ASN A 11 -62.51 -26.64 -30.91
CA ASN A 11 -61.82 -27.23 -29.77
C ASN A 11 -62.24 -26.47 -28.51
N TYR A 12 -63.39 -26.87 -27.98
CA TYR A 12 -63.84 -26.48 -26.65
C TYR A 12 -62.80 -26.99 -25.63
N CYS A 13 -62.16 -26.06 -24.89
CA CYS A 13 -61.21 -26.41 -23.84
C CYS A 13 -61.99 -27.04 -22.68
N SER A 14 -62.16 -28.36 -22.69
CA SER A 14 -62.83 -29.10 -21.63
C SER A 14 -62.01 -29.05 -20.35
N ARG A 15 -62.51 -28.33 -19.35
CA ARG A 15 -62.08 -28.41 -17.95
C ARG A 15 -62.33 -29.83 -17.46
N LYS A 16 -61.29 -30.68 -17.43
CA LYS A 16 -61.36 -32.02 -16.83
C LYS A 16 -61.45 -31.88 -15.31
N GLN A 17 -62.67 -31.92 -14.78
CA GLN A 17 -62.94 -32.07 -13.36
C GLN A 17 -62.73 -33.54 -13.02
N LYS A 18 -61.67 -33.85 -12.29
CA LYS A 18 -61.35 -35.21 -11.83
C LYS A 18 -62.28 -35.51 -10.66
N GLY A 19 -63.20 -36.45 -10.85
CA GLY A 19 -64.17 -36.85 -9.83
C GLY A 19 -63.50 -37.40 -8.58
N ASN A 20 -63.92 -36.86 -7.44
CA ASN A 20 -64.05 -37.63 -6.22
C ASN A 20 -65.52 -37.43 -5.83
N ASP A 21 -66.30 -38.50 -5.90
CA ASP A 21 -67.66 -38.51 -5.37
C ASP A 21 -67.57 -38.26 -3.86
N GLU A 22 -68.29 -37.25 -3.36
CA GLU A 22 -69.24 -37.26 -2.23
C GLU A 22 -69.68 -35.80 -1.97
N ASP A 23 -70.97 -35.61 -1.65
CA ASP A 23 -71.67 -34.36 -1.29
C ASP A 23 -72.33 -33.49 -2.39
N LEU A 24 -73.47 -34.02 -2.86
CA LEU A 24 -74.82 -33.45 -2.73
C LEU A 24 -75.02 -31.91 -2.93
N LEU A 25 -75.67 -31.59 -4.07
CA LEU A 25 -76.66 -30.53 -4.32
C LEU A 25 -76.29 -29.08 -3.92
N THR A 26 -76.10 -28.20 -4.90
CA THR A 26 -76.93 -26.98 -5.12
C THR A 26 -76.32 -26.08 -6.21
N ASN A 27 -77.19 -25.32 -6.89
CA ASN A 27 -76.90 -24.22 -7.82
C ASN A 27 -76.42 -24.59 -9.24
N LYS A 28 -77.35 -25.11 -10.05
CA LYS A 28 -77.22 -25.18 -11.50
C LYS A 28 -78.02 -24.05 -12.20
N ASP A 29 -77.99 -22.82 -11.68
CA ASP A 29 -78.89 -21.75 -12.20
C ASP A 29 -78.28 -20.32 -12.27
N ARG A 30 -76.96 -20.10 -12.26
CA ARG A 30 -76.40 -18.73 -12.32
C ARG A 30 -75.19 -18.52 -13.22
N GLU A 31 -75.14 -19.17 -14.39
CA GLU A 31 -74.00 -18.98 -15.32
C GLU A 31 -74.39 -18.78 -16.78
N GLU A 32 -75.57 -18.19 -17.01
CA GLU A 32 -76.04 -17.80 -18.34
C GLU A 32 -76.27 -16.29 -18.40
N ASP A 33 -75.21 -15.48 -18.33
CA ASP A 33 -75.27 -14.04 -18.70
C ASP A 33 -73.88 -13.41 -18.91
N ILE A 34 -72.99 -14.11 -19.62
CA ILE A 34 -71.75 -13.50 -20.13
C ILE A 34 -71.89 -13.38 -21.65
N ALA A 35 -72.12 -12.15 -22.12
CA ALA A 35 -72.14 -11.82 -23.54
C ALA A 35 -70.82 -12.27 -24.19
N LYS A 36 -70.88 -13.36 -24.98
CA LYS A 36 -69.75 -13.84 -25.77
C LYS A 36 -69.57 -12.94 -26.98
N PHE A 37 -68.67 -11.98 -26.87
CA PHE A 37 -68.14 -11.31 -28.05
C PHE A 37 -67.24 -12.30 -28.82
N PRO A 38 -67.45 -12.51 -30.13
CA PRO A 38 -66.56 -13.35 -30.91
C PRO A 38 -65.17 -12.71 -30.93
N TYR A 39 -64.18 -13.43 -30.42
CA TYR A 39 -62.78 -13.08 -30.59
C TYR A 39 -62.44 -13.19 -32.07
N VAL A 40 -61.83 -12.15 -32.64
CA VAL A 40 -61.46 -12.10 -34.06
C VAL A 40 -59.95 -11.93 -34.16
N GLU A 41 -59.27 -12.90 -34.76
CA GLU A 41 -57.84 -12.82 -35.02
C GLU A 41 -57.59 -11.97 -36.27
N PHE A 42 -57.07 -10.76 -36.08
CA PHE A 42 -56.58 -9.93 -37.18
C PHE A 42 -55.14 -10.33 -37.52
N THR A 43 -54.96 -11.39 -38.29
CA THR A 43 -53.63 -11.73 -38.83
C THR A 43 -53.29 -10.78 -39.98
N GLY A 44 -52.73 -9.61 -39.65
CA GLY A 44 -52.11 -8.71 -40.62
C GLY A 44 -50.84 -9.32 -41.22
N ARG A 45 -50.45 -8.90 -42.44
CA ARG A 45 -49.31 -9.46 -43.21
C ARG A 45 -47.94 -9.40 -42.50
N ASP A 46 -47.82 -8.64 -41.41
CA ASP A 46 -46.61 -8.53 -40.58
C ASP A 46 -46.85 -8.98 -39.11
N SER A 47 -47.83 -9.86 -38.87
CA SER A 47 -48.09 -10.39 -37.52
C SER A 47 -47.04 -11.44 -37.14
N ILE A 48 -46.19 -11.10 -36.16
CA ILE A 48 -45.25 -12.03 -35.54
C ILE A 48 -46.02 -12.86 -34.52
N THR A 49 -45.98 -14.19 -34.65
CA THR A 49 -46.60 -15.11 -33.70
C THR A 49 -45.91 -14.98 -32.34
N CYS A 50 -46.71 -14.79 -31.28
CA CYS A 50 -46.17 -14.70 -29.92
C CYS A 50 -45.51 -16.04 -29.57
N PRO A 51 -44.21 -16.09 -29.23
CA PRO A 51 -43.51 -17.36 -28.98
C PRO A 51 -44.02 -18.09 -27.73
N SER A 52 -44.61 -17.37 -26.76
CA SER A 52 -45.09 -17.93 -25.50
C SER A 52 -46.42 -18.67 -25.62
N CYS A 53 -47.33 -18.17 -26.45
CA CYS A 53 -48.60 -18.86 -26.72
C CYS A 53 -48.66 -19.47 -28.12
N GLN A 54 -47.60 -19.32 -28.92
CA GLN A 54 -47.52 -19.74 -30.33
C GLN A 54 -48.71 -19.26 -31.19
N GLY A 55 -49.33 -18.14 -30.80
CA GLY A 55 -50.53 -17.62 -31.47
C GLY A 55 -51.85 -18.25 -31.00
N THR A 56 -51.86 -19.18 -30.05
CA THR A 56 -53.07 -19.86 -29.55
C THR A 56 -53.79 -19.10 -28.43
N GLY A 57 -53.22 -17.99 -27.94
CA GLY A 57 -53.79 -17.18 -26.85
C GLY A 57 -53.87 -17.87 -25.48
N CYS A 58 -53.47 -19.14 -25.38
CA CYS A 58 -53.52 -19.95 -24.17
C CYS A 58 -52.13 -20.54 -23.86
N ILE A 59 -51.73 -20.57 -22.60
CA ILE A 59 -50.48 -21.20 -22.15
C ILE A 59 -50.88 -22.52 -21.43
N PRO A 60 -50.35 -23.68 -21.84
CA PRO A 60 -50.70 -24.96 -21.23
C PRO A 60 -50.29 -25.00 -19.75
N THR A 61 -51.20 -25.46 -18.88
CA THR A 61 -51.06 -25.42 -17.42
C THR A 61 -49.87 -26.21 -16.87
N GLU A 62 -49.30 -27.13 -17.66
CA GLU A 62 -48.08 -27.87 -17.31
C GLU A 62 -46.81 -26.99 -17.35
N GLN A 63 -46.81 -25.88 -18.09
CA GLN A 63 -45.70 -24.93 -18.15
C GLN A 63 -45.87 -23.75 -17.17
N VAL A 64 -47.09 -23.48 -16.67
CA VAL A 64 -47.38 -22.31 -15.82
C VAL A 64 -46.60 -22.33 -14.49
N ASN A 65 -46.25 -23.53 -14.00
CA ASN A 65 -45.47 -23.69 -12.77
C ASN A 65 -43.94 -23.48 -12.96
N GLU A 66 -43.45 -23.42 -14.20
CA GLU A 66 -42.04 -23.12 -14.53
C GLU A 66 -41.86 -21.65 -14.96
N LEU A 67 -42.94 -20.98 -15.36
CA LEU A 67 -42.94 -19.57 -15.77
C LEU A 67 -43.01 -18.60 -14.57
N VAL A 68 -41.97 -18.58 -13.74
CA VAL A 68 -41.75 -17.50 -12.76
C VAL A 68 -41.03 -16.36 -13.46
N ALA A 69 -41.82 -15.45 -14.03
CA ALA A 69 -41.42 -14.26 -14.80
C ALA A 69 -40.69 -14.52 -16.14
N LEU A 70 -41.42 -14.38 -17.25
CA LEU A 70 -40.83 -14.21 -18.57
C LEU A 70 -40.20 -12.81 -18.67
N ILE A 71 -38.93 -12.68 -18.27
CA ILE A 71 -38.10 -11.52 -18.59
C ILE A 71 -37.54 -11.77 -20.01
N PRO A 72 -37.81 -10.91 -21.00
CA PRO A 72 -37.35 -11.14 -22.37
C PRO A 72 -35.81 -11.28 -22.42
N TYR A 73 -35.32 -12.25 -23.19
CA TYR A 73 -33.86 -12.49 -23.41
C TYR A 73 -33.13 -11.25 -23.97
N HIS A 74 -33.87 -10.28 -24.51
CA HIS A 74 -33.40 -8.99 -24.98
C HIS A 74 -34.06 -7.79 -24.28
N ASP A 75 -34.30 -7.91 -22.98
CA ASP A 75 -34.71 -6.76 -22.18
C ASP A 75 -33.58 -5.73 -22.09
N GLN A 76 -33.76 -4.59 -22.78
CA GLN A 76 -32.83 -3.46 -22.73
C GLN A 76 -32.67 -2.87 -21.32
N ARG A 77 -33.60 -3.14 -20.39
CA ARG A 77 -33.46 -2.77 -18.98
C ARG A 77 -32.43 -3.65 -18.23
N LEU A 78 -32.23 -4.90 -18.66
CA LEU A 78 -31.22 -5.81 -18.06
C LEU A 78 -29.83 -5.65 -18.67
N LYS A 79 -29.69 -4.98 -19.82
CA LYS A 79 -28.38 -4.70 -20.44
C LYS A 79 -27.73 -3.52 -19.73
N PRO A 80 -26.76 -3.74 -18.82
CA PRO A 80 -26.22 -2.66 -18.01
C PRO A 80 -25.12 -1.97 -18.84
N GLN A 81 -25.50 -1.15 -19.81
CA GLN A 81 -24.52 -0.42 -20.63
C GLN A 81 -23.65 0.48 -19.76
N ARG A 82 -24.24 1.10 -18.72
CA ARG A 82 -23.51 1.97 -17.80
C ARG A 82 -22.88 1.23 -16.62
N THR A 83 -23.43 0.10 -16.16
CA THR A 83 -22.86 -0.63 -15.00
C THR A 83 -21.48 -1.21 -15.32
N LYS A 84 -21.22 -1.64 -16.57
CA LYS A 84 -19.86 -2.02 -16.99
C LYS A 84 -18.85 -0.87 -16.86
N LEU A 85 -19.25 0.34 -17.26
CA LEU A 85 -18.44 1.55 -17.10
C LEU A 85 -18.22 1.86 -15.61
N TYR A 86 -19.28 1.89 -14.79
CA TYR A 86 -19.16 2.17 -13.36
C TYR A 86 -18.27 1.16 -12.62
N VAL A 87 -18.41 -0.13 -12.93
CA VAL A 87 -17.54 -1.17 -12.36
C VAL A 87 -16.10 -0.98 -12.82
N SER A 88 -15.86 -0.71 -14.10
CA SER A 88 -14.50 -0.46 -14.60
C SER A 88 -13.85 0.78 -13.99
N VAL A 89 -14.59 1.88 -13.83
CA VAL A 89 -14.11 3.11 -13.19
C VAL A 89 -13.84 2.86 -11.71
N SER A 90 -14.72 2.10 -11.04
CA SER A 90 -14.51 1.73 -9.64
C SER A 90 -13.24 0.91 -9.47
N VAL A 91 -13.01 -0.11 -10.31
CA VAL A 91 -11.80 -0.93 -10.28
C VAL A 91 -10.56 -0.07 -10.55
N LEU A 92 -10.59 0.79 -11.57
CA LEU A 92 -9.47 1.68 -11.89
C LEU A 92 -9.15 2.64 -10.74
N LEU A 93 -10.17 3.24 -10.12
CA LEU A 93 -10.01 4.16 -9.00
C LEU A 93 -9.43 3.43 -7.76
N CYS A 94 -9.88 2.20 -7.48
CA CYS A 94 -9.30 1.37 -6.43
C CYS A 94 -7.83 1.01 -6.71
N LEU A 95 -7.48 0.66 -7.95
CA LEU A 95 -6.10 0.37 -8.35
C LEU A 95 -5.22 1.61 -8.23
N LEU A 96 -5.72 2.78 -8.64
CA LEU A 96 -4.99 4.04 -8.48
C LEU A 96 -4.80 4.39 -7.00
N ALA A 97 -5.85 4.28 -6.18
CA ALA A 97 -5.76 4.56 -4.75
C ALA A 97 -4.78 3.62 -4.03
N SER A 98 -4.87 2.31 -4.30
CA SER A 98 -3.93 1.33 -3.74
C SER A 98 -2.50 1.53 -4.24
N GLY A 99 -2.32 1.84 -5.54
CA GLY A 99 -1.02 2.18 -6.11
C GLY A 99 -0.39 3.41 -5.47
N LEU A 100 -1.17 4.46 -5.21
CA LEU A 100 -0.71 5.65 -4.49
C LEU A 100 -0.29 5.31 -3.06
N VAL A 101 -1.10 4.54 -2.32
CA VAL A 101 -0.78 4.12 -0.96
C VAL A 101 0.54 3.35 -0.92
N VAL A 102 0.72 2.40 -1.84
CA VAL A 102 1.98 1.65 -1.95
C VAL A 102 3.13 2.58 -2.32
N PHE A 103 2.97 3.45 -3.31
CA PHE A 103 4.02 4.40 -3.73
C PHE A 103 4.50 5.31 -2.59
N PHE A 104 3.59 5.85 -1.78
CA PHE A 104 3.96 6.73 -0.66
C PHE A 104 4.53 6.00 0.56
N LEU A 105 4.09 4.77 0.82
CA LEU A 105 4.53 3.97 1.97
C LEU A 105 5.71 3.05 1.65
N PHE A 106 6.03 2.85 0.37
CA PHE A 106 7.16 2.02 -0.03
C PHE A 106 8.45 2.66 0.48
N PRO A 107 9.27 1.92 1.23
CA PRO A 107 10.44 2.49 1.89
C PRO A 107 11.49 2.89 0.85
N HIS A 108 11.72 4.18 0.74
CA HIS A 108 12.89 4.74 0.07
C HIS A 108 14.10 4.70 1.02
N SER A 109 15.29 4.66 0.43
CA SER A 109 16.55 4.61 1.19
C SER A 109 16.76 5.86 2.04
N VAL A 110 17.24 5.67 3.27
CA VAL A 110 17.77 6.75 4.11
C VAL A 110 19.28 6.69 4.02
N LEU A 111 19.90 7.75 3.48
CA LEU A 111 21.35 7.82 3.29
C LEU A 111 22.00 8.45 4.53
N VAL A 112 23.11 7.86 4.96
CA VAL A 112 23.92 8.36 6.08
C VAL A 112 25.32 8.59 5.56
N ASP A 113 25.70 9.86 5.46
CA ASP A 113 27.01 10.29 4.97
C ASP A 113 27.83 10.92 6.11
N ASP A 114 29.15 10.76 6.04
CA ASP A 114 30.08 11.44 6.92
C ASP A 114 30.25 12.88 6.44
N ASN A 115 30.07 13.85 7.34
CA ASN A 115 30.32 15.26 7.07
C ASN A 115 31.61 15.73 7.79
N GLY A 116 32.41 14.78 8.29
CA GLY A 116 33.75 15.00 8.83
C GLY A 116 33.79 15.38 10.31
N ILE A 117 35.02 15.67 10.77
CA ILE A 117 35.30 16.10 12.14
C ILE A 117 35.28 17.62 12.21
N LYS A 118 34.51 18.16 13.17
CA LYS A 118 34.38 19.61 13.39
C LYS A 118 35.39 20.13 14.40
N VAL A 119 35.57 19.43 15.52
CA VAL A 119 36.43 19.87 16.64
C VAL A 119 37.12 18.67 17.26
N VAL A 120 38.40 18.82 17.61
CA VAL A 120 39.16 17.91 18.45
C VAL A 120 39.79 18.71 19.59
N THR A 121 39.44 18.36 20.82
CA THR A 121 40.08 18.90 22.02
C THR A 121 40.99 17.85 22.61
N VAL A 122 42.21 18.25 22.99
CA VAL A 122 43.25 17.34 23.47
C VAL A 122 43.53 17.61 24.95
N TRP A 123 43.63 16.54 25.74
CA TRP A 123 44.14 16.58 27.11
C TRP A 123 45.21 15.51 27.32
N PHE A 124 46.23 15.87 28.08
CA PHE A 124 47.35 15.00 28.40
C PHE A 124 47.30 14.63 29.89
N ASP A 125 47.38 13.34 30.17
CA ASP A 125 47.63 12.84 31.52
C ASP A 125 49.05 12.27 31.61
N GLU A 126 49.94 13.07 32.20
CA GLU A 126 51.35 12.74 32.38
C GLU A 126 51.55 11.52 33.28
N LYS A 127 50.70 11.32 34.29
CA LYS A 127 50.88 10.25 35.27
C LYS A 127 50.71 8.87 34.64
N ASN A 128 49.73 8.75 33.76
CA ASN A 128 49.39 7.49 33.10
C ASN A 128 49.90 7.41 31.66
N SER A 129 50.62 8.45 31.17
CA SER A 129 51.03 8.57 29.76
C SER A 129 49.84 8.35 28.80
N LEU A 130 48.72 9.01 29.09
CA LEU A 130 47.48 8.93 28.30
C LEU A 130 47.27 10.22 27.52
N VAL A 131 46.76 10.07 26.29
CA VAL A 131 46.27 11.16 25.45
C VAL A 131 44.76 11.00 25.32
N ILE A 132 44.02 11.99 25.79
CA ILE A 132 42.56 12.00 25.77
C ILE A 132 42.11 12.98 24.69
N LEU A 133 41.35 12.51 23.71
CA LEU A 133 40.76 13.32 22.67
C LEU A 133 39.25 13.41 22.87
N SER A 134 38.69 14.61 22.81
CA SER A 134 37.26 14.83 22.63
C SER A 134 37.01 15.25 21.20
N ILE A 135 36.45 14.34 20.43
CA ILE A 135 36.23 14.49 19.01
C ILE A 135 34.75 14.78 18.79
N THR A 136 34.45 15.87 18.10
CA THR A 136 33.08 16.22 17.69
C THR A 136 32.97 16.00 16.20
N ALA A 137 32.16 15.02 15.81
CA ALA A 137 31.90 14.65 14.43
C ALA A 137 30.49 15.05 14.01
N THR A 138 30.30 15.21 12.69
CA THR A 138 29.01 15.57 12.10
C THR A 138 28.60 14.51 11.08
N LEU A 139 27.39 13.97 11.22
CA LEU A 139 26.76 13.12 10.21
C LEU A 139 25.71 13.91 9.43
N ARG A 140 25.66 13.70 8.13
CA ARG A 140 24.55 14.14 7.28
C ARG A 140 23.63 12.96 7.04
N ILE A 141 22.39 13.06 7.52
CA ILE A 141 21.38 12.02 7.32
C ILE A 141 20.32 12.58 6.38
N ARG A 142 20.13 11.93 5.23
CA ARG A 142 19.16 12.34 4.20
C ARG A 142 18.00 11.36 4.14
N ASN A 143 16.79 11.88 4.38
CA ASN A 143 15.57 11.12 4.27
C ASN A 143 14.90 11.35 2.91
N SER A 144 14.91 10.34 2.05
CA SER A 144 14.22 10.39 0.76
C SER A 144 12.78 9.84 0.81
N ASN A 145 12.26 9.52 2.00
CA ASN A 145 10.88 9.06 2.17
C ASN A 145 9.88 10.22 2.20
N PHE A 146 8.63 9.93 1.83
CA PHE A 146 7.49 10.84 1.94
C PHE A 146 6.90 10.92 3.36
N TYR A 147 7.46 10.17 4.29
CA TYR A 147 7.14 10.20 5.70
C TYR A 147 8.38 10.48 6.53
N SER A 148 8.15 10.99 7.74
CA SER A 148 9.20 11.27 8.71
C SER A 148 9.77 9.99 9.31
N VAL A 149 11.08 9.96 9.51
CA VAL A 149 11.80 8.83 10.11
C VAL A 149 12.43 9.24 11.43
N ALA A 150 12.53 8.31 12.38
CA ALA A 150 13.13 8.56 13.68
C ALA A 150 14.50 7.89 13.79
N VAL A 151 15.52 8.66 14.13
CA VAL A 151 16.85 8.12 14.43
C VAL A 151 16.87 7.71 15.89
N THR A 152 16.72 6.41 16.14
CA THR A 152 16.51 5.88 17.50
C THR A 152 17.82 5.67 18.23
N ASN A 153 18.87 5.22 17.55
CA ASN A 153 20.18 5.04 18.17
C ASN A 153 21.28 5.43 17.19
N LEU A 154 22.25 6.17 17.69
CA LEU A 154 23.54 6.41 17.03
C LEU A 154 24.61 5.82 17.93
N SER A 155 25.36 4.86 17.42
CA SER A 155 26.51 4.27 18.09
C SER A 155 27.75 4.53 17.24
N SER A 156 28.82 5.03 17.85
CA SER A 156 30.08 5.27 17.17
C SER A 156 31.22 4.72 18.00
N GLN A 157 32.19 4.11 17.34
CA GLN A 157 33.39 3.56 17.94
C GLN A 157 34.60 4.20 17.28
N VAL A 158 35.54 4.66 18.10
CA VAL A 158 36.84 5.13 17.64
C VAL A 158 37.84 4.03 17.88
N GLN A 159 38.57 3.70 16.83
CA GLN A 159 39.66 2.75 16.86
C GLN A 159 40.95 3.47 16.50
N TYR A 160 41.99 3.20 17.26
CA TYR A 160 43.35 3.56 16.91
C TYR A 160 44.10 2.26 16.63
N MET A 161 44.70 2.16 15.44
CA MET A 161 45.21 0.90 14.90
C MET A 161 44.11 -0.18 14.88
N ASN A 162 44.15 -1.15 15.80
CA ASN A 162 43.15 -2.23 15.94
C ASN A 162 42.50 -2.25 17.33
N THR A 163 42.71 -1.20 18.14
CA THR A 163 42.18 -1.11 19.50
C THR A 163 41.07 -0.08 19.56
N VAL A 164 39.94 -0.46 20.17
CA VAL A 164 38.84 0.48 20.45
C VAL A 164 39.29 1.39 21.59
N VAL A 165 39.46 2.67 21.29
CA VAL A 165 39.92 3.71 22.22
C VAL A 165 38.78 4.60 22.71
N GLY A 166 37.61 4.49 22.10
CA GLY A 166 36.43 5.26 22.52
C GLY A 166 35.15 4.67 21.97
N THR A 167 34.07 4.77 22.73
CA THR A 167 32.73 4.38 22.30
C THR A 167 31.73 5.43 22.74
N GLN A 168 30.84 5.81 21.85
CA GLN A 168 29.73 6.71 22.14
C GLN A 168 28.43 6.10 21.68
N GLN A 169 27.41 6.17 22.52
CA GLN A 169 26.04 5.81 22.15
C GLN A 169 25.10 6.93 22.54
N ILE A 170 24.23 7.32 21.62
CA ILE A 170 23.20 8.33 21.80
C ILE A 170 21.87 7.70 21.39
N ASN A 171 20.91 7.72 22.30
CA ASN A 171 19.56 7.22 22.04
C ASN A 171 18.64 8.42 21.76
N ASN A 172 17.57 8.20 20.99
CA ASN A 172 16.58 9.20 20.58
C ASN A 172 17.23 10.47 20.03
N VAL A 173 17.99 10.29 18.95
CA VAL A 173 18.88 11.31 18.40
C VAL A 173 18.09 12.46 17.81
N THR A 174 17.35 12.23 16.72
CA THR A 174 16.49 13.23 16.08
C THR A 174 15.37 12.56 15.27
N ARG A 175 14.39 13.37 14.85
CA ARG A 175 13.37 12.98 13.88
C ARG A 175 13.55 13.81 12.61
N ILE A 176 13.71 13.13 11.48
CA ILE A 176 13.97 13.76 10.19
C ILE A 176 12.64 13.90 9.45
N GLN A 177 12.41 15.07 8.87
CA GLN A 177 11.19 15.37 8.13
C GLN A 177 11.17 14.60 6.80
N PRO A 178 10.00 14.46 6.16
CA PRO A 178 9.92 13.92 4.80
C PRO A 178 10.79 14.70 3.82
N LEU A 179 11.46 13.99 2.90
CA LEU A 179 12.24 14.59 1.80
C LEU A 179 13.29 15.63 2.24
N SER A 180 13.78 15.55 3.48
CA SER A 180 14.73 16.51 4.05
C SER A 180 16.04 15.85 4.46
N ASP A 181 17.07 16.67 4.60
CA ASP A 181 18.34 16.33 5.22
C ASP A 181 18.49 16.99 6.60
N GLN A 182 19.25 16.34 7.47
CA GLN A 182 19.56 16.86 8.80
C GLN A 182 21.01 16.55 9.17
N LEU A 183 21.69 17.56 9.71
CA LEU A 183 23.03 17.42 10.28
C LEU A 183 22.91 17.08 11.77
N VAL A 184 23.61 16.03 12.17
CA VAL A 184 23.65 15.58 13.57
C VAL A 184 25.08 15.66 14.06
N ASN A 185 25.30 16.47 15.10
CA ASN A 185 26.60 16.60 15.76
C ASN A 185 26.63 15.70 17.00
N PHE A 186 27.72 14.98 17.17
CA PHE A 186 27.94 14.13 18.33
C PHE A 186 29.39 14.18 18.76
N THR A 187 29.60 14.14 20.08
CA THR A 187 30.93 14.21 20.69
C THR A 187 31.25 12.87 21.30
N MET A 188 32.46 12.38 21.04
CA MET A 188 33.00 11.13 21.54
C MET A 188 34.34 11.40 22.23
N LYS A 189 34.59 10.65 23.31
CA LYS A 189 35.89 10.65 23.99
C LYS A 189 36.69 9.43 23.53
N ALA A 190 37.94 9.66 23.15
CA ALA A 190 38.89 8.62 22.79
C ALA A 190 40.12 8.73 23.70
N GLU A 191 40.43 7.65 24.40
CA GLU A 191 41.54 7.55 25.34
C GLU A 191 42.59 6.63 24.75
N MET A 192 43.72 7.21 24.34
CA MET A 192 44.83 6.48 23.75
C MET A 192 45.95 6.37 24.79
N GLY A 193 46.22 5.15 25.21
CA GLY A 193 47.31 4.84 26.11
C GLY A 193 48.54 4.33 25.39
N GLY A 194 49.70 4.68 25.92
CA GLY A 194 50.97 4.10 25.54
C GLY A 194 52.10 5.11 25.52
N PRO A 195 53.31 4.73 26.01
CA PRO A 195 54.45 5.65 26.11
C PRO A 195 54.84 6.23 24.75
N TYR A 196 54.67 5.48 23.66
CA TYR A 196 54.95 5.93 22.30
C TYR A 196 53.98 7.03 21.83
N VAL A 197 52.67 6.82 22.01
CA VAL A 197 51.64 7.77 21.57
C VAL A 197 51.75 9.06 22.37
N TYR A 198 51.90 8.96 23.69
CA TYR A 198 52.10 10.10 24.56
C TYR A 198 53.35 10.90 24.18
N PHE A 199 54.49 10.22 24.02
CA PHE A 199 55.74 10.87 23.63
C PHE A 199 55.62 11.55 22.25
N PHE A 200 54.98 10.89 21.28
CA PHE A 200 54.77 11.47 19.95
C PHE A 200 53.93 12.74 20.06
N CYS A 201 52.74 12.68 20.68
CA CYS A 201 51.81 13.82 20.76
C CYS A 201 52.34 14.99 21.60
N THR A 202 53.30 14.77 22.49
CA THR A 202 53.90 15.82 23.32
C THR A 202 55.25 16.32 22.79
N LEU A 203 55.77 15.75 21.69
CA LEU A 203 57.12 16.04 21.19
C LEU A 203 57.23 17.48 20.68
N PRO A 204 58.01 18.38 21.33
CA PRO A 204 58.06 19.80 20.97
C PRO A 204 58.76 20.08 19.63
N LYS A 205 59.53 19.12 19.11
CA LYS A 205 60.23 19.27 17.82
C LYS A 205 59.28 19.25 16.62
N ILE A 206 58.08 18.69 16.78
CA ILE A 206 57.08 18.58 15.72
C ILE A 206 55.92 19.51 16.08
N ARG A 207 55.46 20.32 15.12
CA ARG A 207 54.35 21.26 15.33
C ARG A 207 52.97 20.64 15.11
N VAL A 208 52.89 19.54 14.37
CA VAL A 208 51.63 18.87 13.98
C VAL A 208 51.79 17.37 14.21
N HIS A 209 50.96 16.80 15.08
CA HIS A 209 51.03 15.40 15.48
C HIS A 209 49.85 14.63 14.92
N ASN A 210 49.83 14.50 13.59
CA ASN A 210 48.75 13.81 12.90
C ASN A 210 48.78 12.30 13.18
N ILE A 211 47.66 11.80 13.70
CA ILE A 211 47.38 10.38 13.86
C ILE A 211 46.14 10.01 13.06
N VAL A 212 46.08 8.77 12.59
CA VAL A 212 44.89 8.23 11.91
C VAL A 212 44.02 7.53 12.93
N ILE A 213 42.76 7.93 13.01
CA ILE A 213 41.73 7.21 13.74
C ILE A 213 40.74 6.60 12.75
N PHE A 214 40.27 5.41 13.08
CA PHE A 214 39.21 4.74 12.36
C PHE A 214 37.92 4.90 13.14
N MET A 215 36.91 5.50 12.52
CA MET A 215 35.59 5.64 13.11
C MET A 215 34.62 4.67 12.46
N ARG A 216 33.97 3.86 13.29
CA ARG A 216 32.88 2.99 12.89
C ARG A 216 31.59 3.49 13.51
N THR A 217 30.73 4.06 12.68
CA THR A 217 29.47 4.65 13.13
C THR A 217 28.28 3.85 12.59
N SER A 218 27.36 3.50 13.46
CA SER A 218 26.14 2.78 13.15
C SER A 218 24.94 3.61 13.58
N VAL A 219 24.01 3.82 12.67
CA VAL A 219 22.77 4.57 12.88
C VAL A 219 21.58 3.63 12.71
N LYS A 220 20.75 3.53 13.74
CA LYS A 220 19.47 2.80 13.71
C LYS A 220 18.34 3.78 13.47
N ILE A 221 17.54 3.48 12.46
CA ILE A 221 16.47 4.33 11.98
C ILE A 221 15.17 3.52 12.03
N SER A 222 14.15 4.08 12.69
CA SER A 222 12.83 3.48 12.83
C SER A 222 11.81 4.23 11.99
N TYR A 223 10.99 3.49 11.25
CA TYR A 223 9.88 4.00 10.46
C TYR A 223 8.82 2.91 10.23
N ILE A 224 7.53 3.27 10.26
CA ILE A 224 6.40 2.37 9.94
C ILE A 224 6.53 0.97 10.60
N GLY A 225 6.92 0.93 11.87
CA GLY A 225 7.10 -0.34 12.62
C GLY A 225 8.33 -1.18 12.22
N HIS A 226 9.11 -0.76 11.23
CA HIS A 226 10.37 -1.36 10.83
C HIS A 226 11.56 -0.58 11.41
N ILE A 227 12.64 -1.31 11.70
CA ILE A 227 13.91 -0.75 12.11
C ILE A 227 14.95 -1.16 11.07
N SER A 228 15.64 -0.18 10.53
CA SER A 228 16.78 -0.34 9.64
C SER A 228 18.06 0.11 10.33
N GLN A 229 19.19 -0.45 9.93
CA GLN A 229 20.49 -0.08 10.44
C GLN A 229 21.42 0.22 9.27
N SER A 230 22.09 1.37 9.34
CA SER A 230 23.13 1.78 8.41
C SER A 230 24.45 1.91 9.16
N SER A 231 25.54 1.42 8.58
CA SER A 231 26.88 1.47 9.15
C SER A 231 27.84 2.17 8.19
N LEU A 232 28.68 3.04 8.74
CA LEU A 232 29.65 3.85 8.03
C LEU A 232 31.01 3.71 8.69
N GLU A 233 32.04 3.56 7.86
CA GLU A 233 33.43 3.38 8.28
C GLU A 233 34.29 4.45 7.62
N THR A 234 34.90 5.33 8.41
CA THR A 234 35.72 6.44 7.89
C THR A 234 37.06 6.55 8.60
N TYR A 235 38.08 6.92 7.83
CA TYR A 235 39.42 7.21 8.32
C TYR A 235 39.57 8.72 8.44
N ASN A 236 39.96 9.19 9.62
CA ASN A 236 40.15 10.60 9.87
C ASN A 236 41.56 10.87 10.40
N TYR A 237 42.17 11.94 9.90
CA TYR A 237 43.42 12.47 10.42
C TYR A 237 43.09 13.48 11.51
N VAL A 238 43.64 13.28 12.70
CA VAL A 238 43.48 14.20 13.83
C VAL A 238 44.84 14.58 14.39
N ASP A 239 45.01 15.86 14.71
CA ASP A 239 46.19 16.33 15.43
C ASP A 239 46.02 16.03 16.92
N CYS A 240 46.91 15.23 17.49
CA CYS A 240 46.90 14.88 18.90
C CYS A 240 47.77 15.80 19.77
N GLY A 241 48.46 16.79 19.18
CA GLY A 241 49.36 17.69 19.91
C GLY A 241 48.70 19.00 20.35
N ALA A 242 47.69 19.46 19.61
CA ALA A 242 47.03 20.73 19.85
C ALA A 242 45.53 20.64 19.61
N ASN A 243 44.78 21.55 20.24
CA ASN A 243 43.36 21.70 19.96
C ASN A 243 43.16 22.10 18.51
N PHE A 244 42.31 21.34 17.82
CA PHE A 244 42.03 21.52 16.41
C PHE A 244 40.55 21.82 16.22
N THR A 245 40.23 22.83 15.42
CA THR A 245 38.87 23.10 14.96
C THR A 245 38.92 23.15 13.45
N ALA A 246 38.20 22.26 12.78
CA ALA A 246 38.07 22.31 11.35
C ALA A 246 37.24 23.54 10.98
N ALA A 247 37.85 24.52 10.33
CA ALA A 247 37.11 25.57 9.66
C ALA A 247 36.39 24.93 8.47
N HIS A 248 35.06 25.00 8.45
CA HIS A 248 34.22 24.50 7.38
C HIS A 248 34.75 25.00 6.02
N THR A 249 35.46 24.15 5.29
CA THR A 249 35.86 24.38 3.91
C THR A 249 35.54 23.10 3.16
N GLY A 250 34.24 22.93 2.90
CA GLY A 250 33.77 22.09 1.82
C GLY A 250 33.33 23.00 0.68
N PRO A 251 33.78 22.79 -0.57
CA PRO A 251 33.07 23.26 -1.75
C PRO A 251 31.69 22.59 -1.89
#